data_AF-A0A2I1G4L3-F1
#
_entry.id   AF-A0A2I1G4L3-F1
#
_cell.length_a   1.000
_cell.length_b   1.000
_cell.length_c   1.000
_cell.angle_alpha   90.00
_cell.angle_beta   90.00
_cell.angle_gamma   90.00
#
_symmetry.space_group_name_H-M   'P 1'
#
loop_
_entity.id
_entity.type
_entity.pdbx_description
1 polymer ?
#
loop_
_entity_poly.entity_id
_entity_poly.type
_entity_poly.pdbx_seq_one_letter_code
_entity_poly.pdbx_strand_id
1 'polypeptide(L)'
;MNKLEQAKSAIEEVTNQCLEKLEQDPSDIECHSALVSTLEKILCSPTNYSEQEQVDLLNSLKFSILPLNEEGKKIKLLKQISWELFTLMIPFLSLTPNLAQEILQSIAQHNNVRETHLMIMERLSWLEWKNQYHSVMEFSSLVNILKIERN
;
A
#
# COMPACT_ATOMS: atom_id res chain seq x y z
N MET A 1 -7.51 24.13 -4.22
CA MET A 1 -7.38 22.67 -4.45
C MET A 1 -8.11 21.97 -3.32
N ASN A 2 -8.98 20.99 -3.61
CA ASN A 2 -9.69 20.27 -2.55
C ASN A 2 -8.74 19.28 -1.85
N LYS A 3 -9.17 18.70 -0.73
CA LYS A 3 -8.35 17.79 0.07
C LYS A 3 -7.87 16.55 -0.71
N LEU A 4 -8.74 15.97 -1.53
CA LEU A 4 -8.40 14.80 -2.35
C LEU A 4 -7.29 15.15 -3.35
N GLU A 5 -7.45 16.25 -4.10
CA GLU A 5 -6.46 16.69 -5.08
C GLU A 5 -5.12 17.02 -4.41
N GLN A 6 -5.13 17.63 -3.22
CA GLN A 6 -3.90 17.83 -2.43
C GLN A 6 -3.21 16.51 -2.06
N ALA A 7 -3.98 15.50 -1.67
CA ALA A 7 -3.44 14.18 -1.34
C ALA A 7 -2.86 13.49 -2.58
N LYS A 8 -3.58 13.50 -3.71
CA LYS A 8 -3.11 12.92 -4.97
C LYS A 8 -1.81 13.57 -5.44
N SER A 9 -1.76 14.90 -5.48
CA SER A 9 -0.56 15.63 -5.87
C SER A 9 0.61 15.37 -4.93
N ALA A 10 0.38 15.31 -3.62
CA ALA A 10 1.45 15.01 -2.66
C ALA A 10 2.02 13.60 -2.82
N ILE A 11 1.16 12.60 -3.06
CA ILE A 11 1.60 11.22 -3.35
C ILE A 11 2.45 11.20 -4.61
N GLU A 12 1.96 11.79 -5.70
CA GLU A 12 2.66 11.82 -6.97
C GLU A 12 4.01 12.53 -6.89
N GLU A 13 4.04 13.73 -6.29
CA GLU A 13 5.24 14.55 -6.15
C GLU A 13 6.32 13.82 -5.35
N VAL A 14 5.99 13.32 -4.16
CA VAL A 14 6.99 12.69 -3.28
C VAL A 14 7.43 11.32 -3.84
N THR A 15 6.53 10.61 -4.55
CA THR A 15 6.89 9.37 -5.24
C THR A 15 7.88 9.63 -6.35
N ASN A 16 7.64 10.65 -7.19
CA ASN A 16 8.55 11.02 -8.28
C ASN A 16 9.91 11.45 -7.75
N GLN A 17 9.94 12.26 -6.69
CA GLN A 17 11.19 12.66 -6.02
C GLN A 17 11.99 11.43 -5.54
N CYS A 18 11.33 10.41 -4.98
CA CYS A 18 12.01 9.20 -4.57
C CYS A 18 12.46 8.32 -5.72
N LEU A 19 11.67 8.22 -6.79
CA LEU A 19 12.09 7.49 -7.98
C LEU A 19 13.34 8.13 -8.62
N GLU A 20 13.39 9.46 -8.70
CA GLU A 20 14.57 10.20 -9.20
C GLU A 20 15.80 10.00 -8.31
N LYS A 21 15.63 10.08 -6.99
CA LYS A 21 16.72 9.87 -6.03
C LYS A 21 17.25 8.45 -6.04
N LEU A 22 16.38 7.43 -6.17
CA LEU A 22 16.79 6.03 -6.26
C LEU A 22 17.63 5.72 -7.50
N GLU A 23 17.58 6.56 -8.55
CA GLU A 23 18.52 6.46 -9.68
C GLU A 23 19.91 6.96 -9.34
N GLN A 24 19.98 8.02 -8.52
CA GLN A 24 21.21 8.70 -8.18
C GLN A 24 21.94 7.99 -7.03
N ASP A 25 21.19 7.57 -6.01
CA ASP A 25 21.67 6.84 -4.84
C ASP A 25 20.63 5.80 -4.38
N PRO A 26 20.83 4.50 -4.71
CA PRO A 26 19.94 3.43 -4.29
C PRO A 26 19.87 3.21 -2.76
N SER A 27 20.76 3.83 -1.98
CA SER A 27 20.84 3.71 -0.53
C SER A 27 20.28 4.92 0.23
N ASP A 28 19.69 5.91 -0.46
CA ASP A 28 19.10 7.09 0.17
C ASP A 28 17.84 6.74 0.98
N ILE A 29 18.01 6.71 2.32
CA ILE A 29 16.96 6.42 3.31
C ILE A 29 16.04 7.63 3.53
N GLU A 30 16.52 8.85 3.26
CA GLU A 30 15.80 10.07 3.61
C GLU A 30 14.55 10.26 2.76
N CYS A 31 14.63 9.93 1.46
CA CYS A 31 13.44 9.99 0.59
C CYS A 31 12.39 8.97 0.99
N HIS A 32 12.81 7.75 1.35
CA HIS A 32 11.92 6.72 1.85
C HIS A 32 11.12 7.25 3.05
N SER A 33 11.79 7.84 4.04
CA SER A 33 11.11 8.40 5.22
C SER A 33 10.06 9.47 4.86
N ALA A 34 10.35 10.33 3.88
CA ALA A 34 9.43 11.38 3.44
C ALA A 34 8.19 10.80 2.74
N LEU A 35 8.37 9.78 1.89
CA LEU A 35 7.27 9.07 1.23
C LEU A 35 6.37 8.39 2.25
N VAL A 36 6.93 7.57 3.15
CA VAL A 36 6.16 6.86 4.19
C VAL A 36 5.38 7.85 5.05
N SER A 37 6.03 8.92 5.54
CA SER A 37 5.36 9.92 6.37
C SER A 37 4.18 10.59 5.65
N THR A 38 4.34 10.83 4.34
CA THR A 38 3.29 11.42 3.50
C THR A 38 2.13 10.43 3.33
N LEU A 39 2.43 9.16 3.03
CA LEU A 39 1.44 8.10 2.91
C LEU A 39 0.68 7.88 4.22
N GLU A 40 1.37 7.81 5.35
CA GLU A 40 0.75 7.68 6.67
C GLU A 40 -0.21 8.82 6.94
N LYS A 41 0.21 10.08 6.73
CA LYS A 41 -0.64 11.26 6.94
C LYS A 41 -1.92 11.23 6.10
N ILE A 42 -1.83 10.71 4.87
CA ILE A 42 -2.95 10.68 3.92
C ILE A 42 -3.86 9.46 4.15
N LEU A 43 -3.28 8.29 4.41
CA LEU A 43 -3.97 7.00 4.38
C LEU A 43 -4.37 6.48 5.77
N CYS A 44 -3.84 7.02 6.87
CA CYS A 44 -4.12 6.52 8.23
C CYS A 44 -5.59 6.66 8.67
N SER A 45 -6.38 7.49 8.00
CA SER A 45 -7.77 7.76 8.35
C SER A 45 -8.64 7.78 7.07
N PRO A 46 -8.89 6.61 6.46
CA PRO A 46 -9.61 6.50 5.19
C PRO A 46 -11.05 7.04 5.26
N THR A 47 -11.67 6.99 6.45
CA THR A 47 -13.01 7.52 6.69
C THR A 47 -13.11 9.05 6.61
N ASN A 48 -11.97 9.75 6.49
CA ASN A 48 -11.95 11.20 6.24
C ASN A 48 -12.18 11.55 4.75
N TYR A 49 -12.41 10.54 3.92
CA TYR A 49 -12.76 10.63 2.51
C TYR A 49 -14.10 9.92 2.30
N SER A 50 -14.95 10.44 1.42
CA SER A 50 -16.15 9.72 0.95
C SER A 50 -15.76 8.47 0.18
N GLU A 51 -16.70 7.54 -0.03
CA GLU A 51 -16.43 6.26 -0.72
C GLU A 51 -15.78 6.46 -2.10
N GLN A 52 -16.29 7.41 -2.90
CA GLN A 52 -15.69 7.71 -4.20
C GLN A 52 -14.30 8.33 -4.06
N GLU A 53 -14.09 9.21 -3.07
CA GLU A 53 -12.77 9.79 -2.83
C GLU A 53 -11.76 8.74 -2.35
N GLN A 54 -12.19 7.72 -1.60
CA GLN A 54 -11.33 6.58 -1.22
C GLN A 54 -10.90 5.78 -2.45
N VAL A 55 -11.83 5.52 -3.38
CA VAL A 55 -11.55 4.85 -4.66
C VAL A 55 -10.55 5.66 -5.49
N ASP A 56 -10.80 6.96 -5.64
CA ASP A 56 -9.95 7.85 -6.42
C ASP A 56 -8.54 7.98 -5.81
N LEU A 57 -8.45 7.99 -4.49
CA LEU A 57 -7.20 8.04 -3.75
C LEU A 57 -6.38 6.77 -3.95
N LEU A 58 -7.00 5.58 -3.81
CA LEU A 58 -6.30 4.31 -4.02
C LEU A 58 -5.87 4.12 -5.47
N ASN A 59 -6.68 4.56 -6.44
CA ASN A 59 -6.28 4.56 -7.84
C ASN A 59 -5.05 5.45 -8.07
N SER A 60 -5.03 6.65 -7.51
CA SER A 60 -3.85 7.53 -7.59
C SER A 60 -2.61 6.85 -7.00
N LEU A 61 -2.73 6.27 -5.80
CA LEU A 61 -1.64 5.55 -5.14
C LEU A 61 -1.12 4.39 -5.99
N LYS A 62 -2.04 3.59 -6.54
CA LYS A 62 -1.74 2.49 -7.45
C LYS A 62 -0.94 2.95 -8.66
N PHE A 63 -1.37 4.01 -9.35
CA PHE A 63 -0.66 4.49 -10.54
C PHE A 63 0.71 5.11 -10.22
N SER A 64 0.82 5.80 -9.08
CA SER A 64 2.08 6.43 -8.67
C SER A 64 3.12 5.38 -8.26
N ILE A 65 2.75 4.41 -7.42
CA ILE A 65 3.70 3.54 -6.74
C ILE A 65 3.83 2.16 -7.39
N LEU A 66 2.73 1.56 -7.85
CA LEU A 66 2.78 0.18 -8.31
C LEU A 66 3.40 0.08 -9.71
N PRO A 67 4.29 -0.90 -9.95
CA PRO A 67 4.84 -1.15 -11.26
C PRO A 67 3.76 -1.71 -12.18
N LEU A 68 3.61 -1.14 -13.38
CA LEU A 68 2.69 -1.66 -14.39
C LEU A 68 3.29 -2.83 -15.20
N ASN A 69 4.61 -3.05 -15.12
CA ASN A 69 5.41 -4.09 -15.82
C ASN A 69 6.80 -4.25 -15.14
N GLU A 70 7.87 -4.58 -15.88
CA GLU A 70 9.28 -4.56 -15.43
C GLU A 70 9.83 -3.13 -15.18
N GLU A 71 9.05 -2.27 -14.54
CA GLU A 71 9.46 -0.92 -14.17
C GLU A 71 10.40 -1.00 -12.95
N GLY A 72 11.66 -1.34 -13.21
CA GLY A 72 12.64 -1.68 -12.17
C GLY A 72 12.78 -0.65 -11.05
N LYS A 73 12.54 0.64 -11.32
CA LYS A 73 12.54 1.70 -10.29
C LYS A 73 11.36 1.57 -9.32
N LYS A 74 10.13 1.43 -9.84
CA LYS A 74 8.94 1.23 -9.01
C LYS A 74 8.96 -0.10 -8.28
N ILE A 75 9.53 -1.15 -8.88
CA ILE A 75 9.76 -2.42 -8.18
C ILE A 75 10.69 -2.23 -6.98
N LYS A 76 11.80 -1.51 -7.15
CA LYS A 76 12.73 -1.21 -6.04
C LYS A 76 12.05 -0.37 -4.95
N LEU A 77 11.33 0.68 -5.34
CA LEU A 77 10.59 1.53 -4.41
C LEU A 77 9.56 0.70 -3.62
N LEU A 78 8.75 -0.09 -4.32
CA LEU A 78 7.71 -0.92 -3.73
C LEU A 78 8.29 -1.89 -2.70
N LYS A 79 9.43 -2.53 -3.00
CA LYS A 79 10.14 -3.40 -2.04
C LYS A 79 10.52 -2.66 -0.77
N GLN A 80 11.05 -1.44 -0.89
CA GLN A 80 11.51 -0.64 0.25
C GLN A 80 10.38 -0.23 1.19
N ILE A 81 9.20 0.09 0.64
CA ILE A 81 8.06 0.60 1.42
C ILE A 81 6.96 -0.44 1.65
N SER A 82 7.23 -1.70 1.30
CA SER A 82 6.19 -2.72 1.17
C SER A 82 5.45 -3.00 2.47
N TRP A 83 6.17 -2.97 3.60
CA TRP A 83 5.61 -3.20 4.94
C TRP A 83 4.67 -2.07 5.37
N GLU A 84 5.11 -0.84 5.16
CA GLU A 84 4.36 0.37 5.49
C GLU A 84 3.13 0.46 4.60
N LEU A 85 3.29 0.26 3.30
CA LEU A 85 2.18 0.26 2.35
C LEU A 85 1.17 -0.87 2.65
N PHE A 86 1.66 -2.08 2.96
CA PHE A 86 0.81 -3.20 3.36
C PHE A 86 -0.05 -2.82 4.57
N THR A 87 0.57 -2.25 5.60
CA THR A 87 -0.11 -1.83 6.84
C THR A 87 -1.15 -0.75 6.56
N LEU A 88 -0.83 0.23 5.72
CA LEU A 88 -1.73 1.33 5.35
C LEU A 88 -2.93 0.86 4.50
N MET A 89 -2.81 -0.26 3.80
CA MET A 89 -3.93 -0.83 3.02
C MET A 89 -4.93 -1.61 3.86
N ILE A 90 -4.57 -2.05 5.07
CA ILE A 90 -5.46 -2.86 5.91
C ILE A 90 -6.81 -2.20 6.19
N PRO A 91 -6.89 -0.91 6.62
CA PRO A 91 -8.18 -0.26 6.83
C PRO A 91 -9.08 -0.26 5.60
N PHE A 92 -8.48 -0.17 4.41
CA PHE A 92 -9.21 -0.15 3.14
C PHE A 92 -9.78 -1.51 2.73
N LEU A 93 -9.30 -2.63 3.28
CA LEU A 93 -9.87 -3.97 3.01
C LEU A 93 -11.35 -4.08 3.39
N SER A 94 -11.81 -3.26 4.33
CA SER A 94 -13.21 -3.21 4.75
C SER A 94 -14.04 -2.12 4.06
N LEU A 95 -13.41 -1.22 3.32
CA LEU A 95 -14.03 -0.04 2.71
C LEU A 95 -14.08 -0.15 1.18
N THR A 96 -12.93 -0.46 0.56
CA THR A 96 -12.75 -0.60 -0.88
C THR A 96 -12.02 -1.92 -1.19
N PRO A 97 -12.60 -3.07 -0.80
CA PRO A 97 -11.92 -4.36 -0.72
C PRO A 97 -11.20 -4.76 -2.01
N ASN A 98 -11.82 -4.56 -3.17
CA ASN A 98 -11.25 -4.99 -4.45
C ASN A 98 -9.96 -4.23 -4.80
N LEU A 99 -9.92 -2.91 -4.58
CA LEU A 99 -8.74 -2.09 -4.89
C LEU A 99 -7.63 -2.31 -3.86
N ALA A 100 -7.99 -2.36 -2.58
CA ALA A 100 -7.03 -2.68 -1.52
C ALA A 100 -6.41 -4.06 -1.75
N GLN A 101 -7.22 -5.05 -2.10
CA GLN A 101 -6.77 -6.40 -2.43
C GLN A 101 -5.81 -6.41 -3.62
N GLU A 102 -6.11 -5.65 -4.68
CA GLU A 102 -5.25 -5.54 -5.86
C GLU A 102 -3.88 -4.94 -5.50
N ILE A 103 -3.85 -3.89 -4.67
CA ILE A 103 -2.61 -3.27 -4.21
C ILE A 103 -1.78 -4.27 -3.40
N LEU A 104 -2.42 -4.97 -2.45
CA LEU A 104 -1.74 -5.99 -1.64
C LEU A 104 -1.22 -7.17 -2.47
N GLN A 105 -1.94 -7.57 -3.52
CA GLN A 105 -1.47 -8.59 -4.47
C GLN A 105 -0.24 -8.10 -5.24
N SER A 106 -0.22 -6.84 -5.65
CA SER A 106 0.95 -6.26 -6.32
C SER A 106 2.17 -6.23 -5.39
N ILE A 107 1.98 -5.88 -4.10
CA ILE A 107 3.05 -5.98 -3.09
C ILE A 107 3.58 -7.41 -3.02
N ALA A 108 2.68 -8.40 -2.90
CA ALA A 108 3.03 -9.80 -2.77
C ALA A 108 3.86 -10.31 -3.97
N GLN A 109 3.41 -10.03 -5.20
CA GLN A 109 4.07 -10.40 -6.45
C GLN A 109 5.50 -9.87 -6.59
N HIS A 110 5.78 -8.70 -6.00
CA HIS A 110 7.07 -8.03 -6.15
C HIS A 110 7.99 -8.23 -4.95
N ASN A 111 7.48 -8.76 -3.84
CA ASN A 111 8.27 -9.06 -2.65
C ASN A 111 8.80 -10.49 -2.62
N ASN A 112 9.71 -10.75 -1.69
CA ASN A 112 10.06 -12.13 -1.38
C ASN A 112 8.87 -12.82 -0.70
N VAL A 113 8.52 -14.03 -1.16
CA VAL A 113 7.49 -14.89 -0.58
C VAL A 113 7.57 -14.93 0.96
N ARG A 114 8.77 -15.05 1.54
CA ARG A 114 8.98 -15.06 2.99
C ARG A 114 8.51 -13.77 3.65
N GLU A 115 8.81 -12.61 3.08
CA GLU A 115 8.42 -11.31 3.62
C GLU A 115 6.91 -11.12 3.53
N THR A 116 6.30 -11.49 2.40
CA THR A 116 4.84 -11.52 2.21
C THR A 116 4.17 -12.38 3.30
N HIS A 117 4.68 -13.58 3.55
CA HIS A 117 4.17 -14.44 4.62
C HIS A 117 4.35 -13.82 6.02
N LEU A 118 5.48 -13.17 6.29
CA LEU A 118 5.72 -12.50 7.58
C LEU A 118 4.74 -11.36 7.81
N MET A 119 4.55 -10.46 6.84
CA MET A 119 3.57 -9.37 6.91
C MET A 119 2.16 -9.88 7.21
N ILE A 120 1.75 -10.94 6.49
CA ILE A 120 0.42 -11.54 6.67
C ILE A 120 0.28 -12.19 8.04
N MET A 121 1.24 -13.02 8.45
CA MET A 121 1.17 -13.74 9.73
C MET A 121 1.23 -12.79 10.92
N GLU A 122 2.07 -11.75 10.83
CA GLU A 122 2.09 -10.69 11.82
C GLU A 122 0.71 -10.06 11.90
N ARG A 123 0.14 -9.59 10.77
CA ARG A 123 -1.16 -8.92 10.81
C ARG A 123 -2.29 -9.82 11.33
N LEU A 124 -2.30 -11.10 10.96
CA LEU A 124 -3.26 -12.08 11.49
C LEU A 124 -3.20 -12.21 13.01
N SER A 125 -2.02 -12.03 13.63
CA SER A 125 -1.85 -12.07 15.08
C SER A 125 -2.48 -10.86 15.81
N TRP A 126 -2.73 -9.77 15.08
CA TRP A 126 -3.32 -8.53 15.58
C TRP A 126 -4.82 -8.39 15.29
N LEU A 127 -5.47 -9.42 14.72
CA LEU A 127 -6.90 -9.35 14.39
C LEU A 127 -7.78 -9.15 15.64
N GLU A 128 -8.49 -8.02 15.67
CA GLU A 128 -9.40 -7.69 16.77
C GLU A 128 -10.82 -8.23 16.54
N TRP A 129 -11.07 -9.47 16.98
CA TRP A 129 -12.36 -10.16 16.83
C TRP A 129 -13.58 -9.50 17.49
N LYS A 130 -13.39 -8.39 18.22
CA LYS A 130 -14.48 -7.57 18.77
C LYS A 130 -15.32 -6.95 17.65
N ASN A 131 -14.72 -6.63 16.50
CA ASN A 131 -15.42 -6.15 15.33
C ASN A 131 -15.45 -7.24 14.23
N GLN A 132 -16.38 -8.19 14.39
CA GLN A 132 -16.41 -9.42 13.60
C GLN A 132 -16.44 -9.18 12.08
N TYR A 133 -17.20 -8.20 11.59
CA TYR A 133 -17.30 -7.93 10.15
C TYR A 133 -15.96 -7.50 9.57
N HIS A 134 -15.29 -6.52 10.19
CA HIS A 134 -14.01 -6.02 9.72
C HIS A 134 -12.92 -7.09 9.79
N SER A 135 -12.84 -7.84 10.90
CA SER A 135 -11.86 -8.92 11.05
C SER A 135 -12.05 -10.04 10.04
N VAL A 136 -13.30 -10.39 9.70
CA VAL A 136 -13.59 -11.43 8.69
C VAL A 136 -13.17 -10.97 7.29
N MET A 137 -13.46 -9.72 6.92
CA MET A 137 -13.03 -9.16 5.63
C MET A 137 -11.51 -9.14 5.52
N GLU A 138 -10.85 -8.63 6.56
CA GLU A 138 -9.39 -8.60 6.64
C GLU A 138 -8.78 -10.00 6.55
N PHE A 139 -9.24 -10.94 7.38
CA PHE A 139 -8.80 -12.33 7.38
C PHE A 139 -8.96 -12.98 5.99
N SER A 140 -10.13 -12.83 5.37
CA SER A 140 -10.43 -13.39 4.05
C SER A 140 -9.47 -12.85 2.98
N SER A 141 -9.24 -11.54 2.98
CA SER A 141 -8.30 -10.87 2.07
C SER A 141 -6.87 -11.35 2.25
N LEU A 142 -6.39 -11.42 3.49
CA LEU A 142 -5.05 -11.91 3.82
C LEU A 142 -4.84 -13.38 3.39
N VAL A 143 -5.84 -14.23 3.63
CA VAL A 143 -5.82 -15.63 3.18
C VAL A 143 -5.82 -15.74 1.66
N ASN A 144 -6.49 -14.83 0.95
CA ASN A 144 -6.49 -14.83 -0.51
C ASN A 144 -5.11 -14.48 -1.10
N ILE A 145 -4.35 -13.57 -0.47
CA ILE A 145 -2.97 -13.28 -0.89
C ILE A 145 -2.09 -14.53 -0.75
N LEU A 146 -2.20 -15.25 0.37
CA LEU A 146 -1.43 -16.49 0.61
C LEU A 146 -1.70 -17.58 -0.44
N LYS A 147 -2.88 -17.59 -1.07
CA LYS A 147 -3.20 -18.55 -2.14
C LYS A 147 -2.55 -18.21 -3.47
N ILE A 148 -2.29 -16.93 -3.72
CA ILE A 148 -1.69 -16.45 -4.99
C ILE A 148 -0.20 -16.77 -5.03
N GLU A 149 0.50 -16.62 -3.91
CA GLU A 149 1.92 -16.95 -3.75
C GLU A 149 2.26 -18.46 -3.91
N ARG A 150 1.25 -19.32 -4.12
CA ARG A 150 1.44 -20.77 -4.33
C ARG A 150 1.47 -21.19 -5.80
N ASN A 151 1.10 -20.30 -6.73
CA ASN A 151 1.12 -20.55 -8.17
C ASN A 151 2.39 -19.98 -8.80
#